data_AF-A0A4Y9AEX6-F1
#
_entry.id   AF-A0A4Y9AEX6-F1
#
_cell.length_a   1.000
_cell.length_b   1.000
_cell.length_c   1.000
_cell.angle_alpha   90.00
_cell.angle_beta   90.00
_cell.angle_gamma   90.00
#
_symmetry.space_group_name_H-M   'P 1'
#
loop_
_entity.id
_entity.type
_entity.pdbx_description
1 polymer ?
#
loop_
_entity_poly.entity_id
_entity_poly.type
_entity_poly.pdbx_seq_one_letter_code
_entity_poly.pdbx_strand_id
1 'polypeptide(L)' 'MMDWEAVESESGPPLEIGIPSEKMADLLKDNGFHTELFYPVPGHYTIMARKEKN' A
#
# COMPACT_ATOMS: atom_id res chain seq x y z
N MET A 1 -6.04 6.12 -4.24
CA MET A 1 -6.61 4.82 -4.63
C MET A 1 -6.51 3.91 -3.43
N MET A 2 -7.60 3.23 -3.08
CA MET A 2 -7.60 2.23 -1.99
C MET A 2 -7.27 0.87 -2.60
N ASP A 3 -6.46 0.08 -1.90
CA ASP A 3 -6.05 -1.26 -2.31
C ASP A 3 -6.18 -2.26 -1.14
N TRP A 4 -6.11 -3.55 -1.45
CA TRP A 4 -6.23 -4.63 -0.47
C TRP A 4 -4.91 -4.82 0.29
N GLU A 5 -5.00 -4.88 1.61
CA GLU A 5 -3.87 -5.31 2.44
C GLU A 5 -3.63 -6.81 2.28
N ALA A 6 -2.36 -7.22 2.33
CA ALA A 6 -1.96 -8.62 2.25
C ALA A 6 -2.20 -9.33 3.60
N VAL A 7 -3.47 -9.52 3.95
CA VAL A 7 -3.93 -10.25 5.14
C VAL A 7 -5.00 -11.27 4.76
N GLU A 8 -5.13 -12.33 5.56
CA GLU A 8 -6.26 -13.26 5.44
C GLU A 8 -7.58 -12.51 5.61
N SER A 9 -8.48 -12.66 4.65
CA SER A 9 -9.78 -12.00 4.65
C SER A 9 -10.85 -12.87 4.01
N GLU A 10 -12.11 -12.68 4.43
CA GLU A 10 -13.26 -13.40 3.89
C GLU A 10 -13.62 -12.97 2.46
N SER A 11 -13.04 -11.87 1.98
CA SER A 11 -13.32 -11.26 0.69
C SER A 11 -12.08 -10.50 0.22
N GLY A 12 -11.78 -10.57 -1.07
CA GLY A 12 -10.60 -9.94 -1.65
C GLY A 12 -9.78 -10.91 -2.50
N PRO A 13 -8.63 -10.45 -3.03
CA PRO A 13 -7.69 -11.32 -3.71
C PRO A 13 -7.04 -12.32 -2.75
N PRO A 14 -6.54 -13.47 -3.24
CA PRO A 14 -5.74 -14.40 -2.44
C PRO A 14 -4.53 -13.71 -1.78
N LEU A 15 -4.19 -14.13 -0.56
CA LEU A 15 -3.09 -13.55 0.22
C LEU A 15 -1.75 -13.62 -0.52
N GLU A 16 -1.51 -14.70 -1.26
CA GLU A 16 -0.25 -15.00 -1.94
C GLU A 16 0.07 -14.04 -3.09
N ILE A 17 -0.94 -13.34 -3.61
CA ILE A 17 -0.77 -12.34 -4.68
C ILE A 17 -0.84 -10.90 -4.16
N GLY A 18 -1.16 -10.71 -2.88
CA GLY A 18 -1.21 -9.39 -2.25
C GLY A 18 0.18 -8.77 -2.10
N ILE A 19 0.25 -7.45 -2.20
CA ILE A 19 1.46 -6.69 -1.86
C ILE A 19 1.21 -6.03 -0.51
N PRO A 20 1.99 -6.36 0.55
CA PRO A 20 1.87 -5.68 1.82
C PRO A 20 2.05 -4.18 1.66
N SER A 21 1.24 -3.38 2.34
CA SER A 21 1.30 -1.92 2.25
C SER A 21 2.68 -1.33 2.53
N GLU A 22 3.39 -1.88 3.52
CA GLU A 22 4.76 -1.48 3.87
C GLU A 22 5.72 -1.71 2.69
N LYS A 23 5.62 -2.88 2.04
CA LYS A 23 6.44 -3.20 0.86
C LYS A 23 6.15 -2.26 -0.30
N MET A 24 4.87 -1.92 -0.53
CA MET A 24 4.51 -0.95 -1.57
C MET A 24 5.02 0.46 -1.23
N ALA A 25 4.94 0.88 0.03
CA ALA A 25 5.45 2.17 0.48
C ALA A 25 6.96 2.27 0.30
N ASP A 26 7.70 1.21 0.64
CA ASP A 26 9.15 1.18 0.47
C ASP A 26 9.57 1.18 -1.01
N LEU A 27 8.87 0.41 -1.86
CA LEU A 27 9.09 0.48 -3.31
C LEU A 27 8.89 1.90 -3.87
N LEU A 28 7.88 2.63 -3.40
CA LEU A 28 7.63 4.00 -3.81
C LEU A 28 8.74 4.95 -3.31
N LYS A 29 9.19 4.81 -2.06
CA LYS A 29 10.32 5.59 -1.52
C LYS A 29 11.61 5.34 -2.32
N ASP A 30 11.92 4.09 -2.62
CA ASP A 30 13.09 3.70 -3.41
C ASP A 30 13.06 4.30 -4.83
N ASN A 31 11.88 4.69 -5.31
CA ASN A 31 11.67 5.35 -6.60
C ASN A 31 11.52 6.88 -6.50
N GLY A 32 11.93 7.49 -5.38
CA GLY A 32 11.98 8.94 -5.21
C GLY A 32 10.64 9.59 -4.88
N PHE A 33 9.73 8.85 -4.23
CA PHE A 33 8.48 9.39 -3.73
C PHE A 33 8.51 9.53 -2.21
N HIS A 34 8.03 10.65 -1.72
CA HIS A 34 7.58 10.76 -0.33
C HIS A 34 6.22 10.07 -0.18
N THR A 35 6.08 9.20 0.82
CA THR A 35 4.87 8.39 1.02
C THR A 35 4.26 8.58 2.40
N GLU A 36 2.93 8.73 2.45
CA GLU A 36 2.12 8.63 3.67
C GLU A 36 1.15 7.45 3.55
N LEU A 37 1.14 6.54 4.54
CA LEU A 37 0.34 5.32 4.54
C LEU A 37 -0.87 5.46 5.49
N PHE A 38 -2.04 5.03 5.02
CA PHE A 38 -3.31 5.11 5.74
C PHE A 38 -4.07 3.78 5.68
N TYR A 39 -4.83 3.48 6.73
CA TYR A 39 -5.69 2.30 6.85
C TYR A 39 -7.14 2.73 7.10
N PRO A 40 -7.87 3.16 6.04
CA PRO A 40 -9.18 3.77 6.20
C PRO A 40 -10.27 2.77 6.65
N VAL A 41 -10.13 1.50 6.30
CA VAL A 41 -11.02 0.40 6.69
C VAL A 41 -10.20 -0.89 6.89
N PRO A 42 -10.69 -1.88 7.67
CA PRO A 42 -10.01 -3.15 7.85
C PRO A 42 -9.71 -3.86 6.52
N GLY A 43 -8.54 -4.47 6.42
CA GLY A 43 -8.11 -5.23 5.23
C GLY A 43 -7.76 -4.38 4.00
N HIS A 44 -7.71 -3.06 4.14
CA HIS A 44 -7.35 -2.17 3.03
C HIS A 44 -6.34 -1.11 3.48
N TYR A 45 -5.53 -0.67 2.52
CA TYR A 45 -4.62 0.45 2.71
C TYR A 45 -4.78 1.49 1.61
N THR A 46 -4.21 2.67 1.85
CA THR A 46 -4.06 3.74 0.86
C THR A 46 -2.71 4.39 1.07
N ILE A 47 -1.95 4.57 -0.01
CA ILE A 47 -0.68 5.30 0.01
C ILE A 47 -0.87 6.61 -0.76
N MET A 48 -0.57 7.72 -0.10
CA MET A 48 -0.36 9.00 -0.77
C MET A 48 1.11 9.11 -1.14
N ALA A 49 1.41 9.11 -2.44
CA ALA A 49 2.76 9.26 -2.96
C ALA A 49 2.92 10.63 -3.63
N ARG A 50 3.96 11.37 -3.25
CA ARG A 50 4.32 12.66 -3.87
C ARG A 50 5.76 12.57 -4.36
N LYS A 51 6.00 12.91 -5.62
CA LYS A 51 7.36 12.92 -6.16
C LYS A 51 8.16 14.01 -5.45
N GLU A 52 9.33 13.67 -4.94
CA GLU A 52 10.24 14.67 -4.40
C GLU A 52 10.68 15.59 -5.54
N LYS A 53 10.50 16.91 -5.37
CA LYS A 53 11.03 17.88 -6.32
C LYS A 53 12.51 18.06 -6.01
N ASN A 54 13.37 17.60 -6.93
CA ASN A 54 14.79 17.98 -6.97
C ASN A 54 14.95 19.50 -7.08
#